data_AF-A0A7S0I3Z7-F1
#
_entry.id   AF-A0A7S0I3Z7-F1
#
_cell.length_a   1.000
_cell.length_b   1.000
_cell.length_c   1.000
_cell.angle_alpha   90.00
_cell.angle_beta   90.00
_cell.angle_gamma   90.00
#
_symmetry.space_group_name_H-M   'P 1'
#
loop_
_entity.id
_entity.type
_entity.pdbx_description
1 polymer ?
#
loop_
_entity_poly.entity_id
_entity_poly.type
_entity_poly.pdbx_seq_one_letter_code
_entity_poly.pdbx_strand_id
1 'polypeptide(L)'
;RAALRAAAAAERGVVDSTEATMRRLLSEPGWRRCCGVGFVSFHSKVDPLQIFEQIALGKLLQLQSSEGGVSSAPLLLRVSRPPEPSDVLWENLPCSRLQCGLRQLLVTLIMFGVSMAGTVLIVGFSYASPHFLPGYGLDEAIGTTFIIIGYLLVFILVPRFENTIMRHKSFNQKEVSTVLKLVFFQVLATVCTASVYVRETGNAFNRDWYLNAAPLITNGMMVDFFMINVVVQGLNLGKLIRRKLIAPKKLTQFEMNEAYSVKADLYVVDRLQILTKFAVLALMYSAALPVLYLIVHLVMLLANYIDRYNLLRVFVAPPHSDDSVVRSIVVYVLPLAILFHLLVTYLLFTQLHAGQHDITSLEAWENWFHEILVAPSPNASQAAWTDYWSSVTGVNSSASYTLGHLDQMLLDGRENASRITVRLSLWVHTPLVLYYLCRELRRECGYTSELLSLPFLKLRLSRLYEAIDWQMDGVLAGAGAPETAPKAPNLTRSLSGDKPWRMYEESYKQVLRDHQTIYEPPALPSRLQAEFGETQFEMQPEDTRRHALPSLVGTVREGTQEDCDGWHLPGVGALGASARAPAPAPAPESIASEIRAFLQRVFGAAPQGGCSGRRSGPDPVAP
;
A
#
# COMPACT_ATOMS: atom_id res chain seq x y z
N ARG A 1 -3.35 54.76 4.73
CA ARG A 1 -3.99 54.54 6.07
C ARG A 1 -5.52 54.47 5.98
N ALA A 2 -6.22 55.43 5.36
CA ALA A 2 -7.67 55.37 5.18
C ALA A 2 -8.12 54.11 4.41
N ALA A 3 -7.47 53.78 3.29
CA ALA A 3 -7.74 52.56 2.52
C ALA A 3 -7.57 51.26 3.34
N LEU A 4 -6.53 51.16 4.18
CA LEU A 4 -6.34 50.03 5.09
C LEU A 4 -7.45 49.90 6.14
N ARG A 5 -7.96 51.03 6.67
CA ARG A 5 -9.09 51.03 7.60
C ARG A 5 -10.39 50.63 6.89
N ALA A 6 -10.58 51.05 5.65
CA ALA A 6 -11.73 50.66 4.84
C ALA A 6 -11.70 49.16 4.50
N ALA A 7 -10.54 48.62 4.13
CA ALA A 7 -10.35 47.19 3.89
C ALA A 7 -10.61 46.36 5.16
N ALA A 8 -10.06 46.76 6.31
CA ALA A 8 -10.29 46.08 7.58
C ALA A 8 -11.76 46.15 8.04
N ALA A 9 -12.45 47.25 7.75
CA ALA A 9 -13.88 47.38 8.03
C ALA A 9 -14.74 46.50 7.12
N ALA A 10 -14.37 46.37 5.84
CA ALA A 10 -15.03 45.48 4.90
C ALA A 10 -14.84 44.00 5.29
N GLU A 11 -13.62 43.60 5.67
CA GLU A 11 -13.36 42.24 6.18
C GLU A 11 -14.16 41.96 7.46
N ARG A 12 -14.24 42.91 8.40
CA ARG A 12 -15.10 42.77 9.59
C ARG A 12 -16.57 42.61 9.23
N GLY A 13 -17.08 43.38 8.26
CA GLY A 13 -18.46 43.25 7.81
C GLY A 13 -18.78 41.85 7.26
N VAL A 14 -17.83 41.22 6.54
CA VAL A 14 -17.96 39.84 6.08
C VAL A 14 -17.96 38.86 7.27
N VAL A 15 -17.07 39.05 8.24
CA VAL A 15 -17.01 38.22 9.46
C VAL A 15 -18.33 38.33 10.25
N ASP A 16 -18.80 39.54 10.50
CA ASP A 16 -20.03 39.82 11.25
C ASP A 16 -21.26 39.22 10.56
N SER A 17 -21.36 39.35 9.22
CA SER A 17 -22.41 38.72 8.43
C SER A 17 -22.36 37.20 8.51
N THR A 18 -21.16 36.62 8.43
CA THR A 18 -20.97 35.16 8.51
C THR A 18 -21.33 34.63 9.89
N GLU A 19 -20.96 35.36 10.94
CA GLU A 19 -21.32 35.05 12.32
C GLU A 19 -22.84 35.15 12.55
N ALA A 20 -23.49 36.19 12.01
CA ALA A 20 -24.94 36.33 12.08
C ALA A 20 -25.66 35.18 11.36
N THR A 21 -25.20 34.78 10.17
CA THR A 21 -25.70 33.61 9.46
C THR A 21 -25.49 32.33 10.27
N MET A 22 -24.31 32.15 10.87
CA MET A 22 -24.01 30.98 11.71
C MET A 22 -24.90 30.95 12.96
N ARG A 23 -25.13 32.08 13.63
CA ARG A 23 -26.05 32.18 14.78
C ARG A 23 -27.49 31.88 14.38
N ARG A 24 -27.96 32.40 13.24
CA ARG A 24 -29.29 32.09 12.69
C ARG A 24 -29.42 30.60 12.44
N LEU A 25 -28.46 30.00 11.75
CA LEU A 25 -28.47 28.57 11.47
C LEU A 25 -28.42 27.75 12.76
N LEU A 26 -27.60 28.13 13.75
CA LEU A 26 -27.56 27.47 15.07
C LEU A 26 -28.88 27.60 15.86
N SER A 27 -29.66 28.66 15.62
CA SER A 27 -30.96 28.86 16.24
C SER A 27 -32.09 28.03 15.61
N GLU A 28 -31.89 27.50 14.40
CA GLU A 28 -32.87 26.63 13.75
C GLU A 28 -32.92 25.27 14.48
N PRO A 29 -34.09 24.82 14.97
CA PRO A 29 -34.22 23.61 15.78
C PRO A 29 -33.81 22.31 15.05
N GLY A 30 -33.63 22.34 13.73
CA GLY A 30 -33.08 21.24 12.93
C GLY A 30 -31.55 21.20 12.83
N TRP A 31 -30.85 22.28 13.18
CA TRP A 31 -29.40 22.44 12.97
C TRP A 31 -28.53 21.95 14.15
N ARG A 32 -29.15 21.27 15.14
CA ARG A 32 -28.48 20.62 16.29
C ARG A 32 -27.58 19.42 15.91
N ARG A 33 -26.92 19.45 14.75
CA ARG A 33 -25.94 18.44 14.33
C ARG A 33 -24.62 19.07 13.93
N CYS A 34 -24.08 19.98 14.75
CA CYS A 34 -22.64 20.21 14.72
C CYS A 34 -21.96 18.85 14.91
N CYS A 35 -21.18 18.42 13.92
CA CYS A 35 -20.58 17.09 13.89
C CYS A 35 -19.47 16.85 14.93
N GLY A 36 -19.23 17.82 15.82
CA GLY A 36 -18.11 17.81 16.76
C GLY A 36 -16.75 17.94 16.07
N VAL A 37 -16.72 18.38 14.82
CA VAL A 37 -15.49 18.62 14.04
C VAL A 37 -15.44 20.09 13.65
N GLY A 38 -14.28 20.71 13.86
CA GLY A 38 -14.01 22.08 13.44
C GLY A 38 -12.67 22.17 12.71
N PHE A 39 -12.59 23.06 11.74
CA PHE A 39 -11.34 23.42 11.07
C PHE A 39 -10.86 24.74 11.66
N VAL A 40 -9.61 24.76 12.14
CA VAL A 40 -9.01 25.94 12.77
C VAL A 40 -7.88 26.42 11.88
N SER A 41 -7.95 27.69 11.48
CA SER A 41 -6.87 28.39 10.79
C SER A 41 -6.07 29.21 11.78
N PHE A 42 -4.78 29.34 11.50
CA PHE A 42 -3.84 30.12 12.29
C PHE A 42 -3.27 31.24 11.43
N HIS A 43 -2.89 32.34 12.06
CA HIS A 43 -2.27 33.46 11.34
C HIS A 43 -0.84 33.11 10.89
N SER A 44 -0.13 32.30 11.68
CA SER A 44 1.22 31.82 11.35
C SER A 44 1.23 30.33 11.03
N LYS A 45 2.12 29.91 10.13
CA LYS A 45 2.38 28.49 9.83
C LYS A 45 3.08 27.77 10.98
N VAL A 46 3.71 28.51 11.90
CA VAL A 46 4.46 27.94 13.05
C VAL A 46 3.51 27.49 14.16
N ASP A 47 2.42 28.22 14.39
CA ASP A 47 1.45 27.94 15.46
C ASP A 47 0.86 26.51 15.39
N PRO A 48 0.36 26.01 14.23
CA PRO A 48 -0.15 24.65 14.16
C PRO A 48 0.96 23.60 14.39
N LEU A 49 2.20 23.89 14.00
CA LEU A 49 3.33 22.97 14.21
C LEU A 49 3.65 22.84 15.70
N GLN A 50 3.64 23.93 16.45
CA GLN A 50 3.82 23.91 17.90
C GLN A 50 2.71 23.11 18.60
N ILE A 51 1.47 23.22 18.12
CA ILE A 51 0.35 22.42 18.62
C ILE A 51 0.60 20.92 18.35
N PHE A 52 1.02 20.56 17.14
CA PHE A 52 1.35 19.16 16.82
C PHE A 52 2.53 18.63 17.62
N GLU A 53 3.54 19.46 17.89
CA GLU A 53 4.68 19.10 18.74
C GLU A 53 4.22 18.84 20.18
N GLN A 54 3.37 19.69 20.74
CA GLN A 54 2.80 19.48 22.08
C GLN A 54 1.98 18.19 22.17
N ILE A 55 1.19 17.88 21.14
CA ILE A 55 0.44 16.62 21.05
C ILE A 55 1.37 15.42 20.93
N ALA A 56 2.44 15.53 20.14
CA ALA A 56 3.45 14.47 19.99
C ALA A 56 4.14 14.15 21.31
N LEU A 57 4.31 15.15 22.18
CA LEU A 57 4.78 14.98 23.57
C LEU A 57 3.73 14.39 24.53
N GLY A 58 2.58 13.94 24.01
CA GLY A 58 1.51 13.31 24.78
C GLY A 58 0.65 14.29 25.58
N LYS A 59 0.81 15.61 25.39
CA LYS A 59 -0.07 16.59 26.04
C LYS A 59 -1.43 16.58 25.36
N LEU A 60 -2.44 16.10 26.09
CA LEU A 60 -3.83 16.18 25.66
C LEU A 60 -4.28 17.63 25.70
N LEU A 61 -4.75 18.15 24.57
CA LEU A 61 -5.35 19.48 24.51
C LEU A 61 -6.71 19.43 25.21
N GLN A 62 -6.76 20.07 26.37
CA GLN A 62 -7.98 20.27 27.13
C GLN A 62 -8.45 21.70 26.89
N LEU A 63 -9.66 21.85 26.38
CA LEU A 63 -10.35 23.13 26.40
C LEU A 63 -10.83 23.37 27.83
N GLN A 64 -10.17 24.29 28.53
CA GLN A 64 -10.70 24.82 29.78
C GLN A 64 -11.79 25.84 29.44
N SER A 65 -13.03 25.55 29.85
CA SER A 65 -14.12 26.51 29.77
C SER A 65 -13.81 27.67 30.72
N SER A 66 -13.51 28.84 30.17
CA SER A 66 -13.20 30.04 30.95
C SER A 66 -14.43 30.66 31.63
N GLU A 67 -15.65 30.22 31.28
CA GLU A 67 -16.88 30.75 31.88
C GLU A 67 -17.13 30.12 33.24
N GLY A 68 -16.78 30.87 34.28
CA GLY A 68 -16.91 30.48 35.68
C GLY A 68 -18.35 30.21 36.10
N GLY A 69 -18.61 29.01 36.58
CA GLY A 69 -19.84 28.68 37.29
C GLY A 69 -20.15 27.19 37.37
N VAL A 70 -19.73 26.40 36.38
CA VAL A 70 -20.02 24.96 36.35
C VAL A 70 -18.76 24.19 36.00
N SER A 71 -18.36 23.27 36.89
CA SER A 71 -17.23 22.36 36.72
C SER A 71 -17.52 21.34 35.61
N SER A 72 -17.52 21.81 34.36
CA SER A 72 -17.62 20.97 33.18
C SER A 72 -16.35 20.14 33.05
N ALA A 73 -16.50 18.82 32.91
CA ALA A 73 -15.37 17.94 32.65
C ALA A 73 -14.57 18.48 31.45
N PRO A 74 -13.22 18.50 31.51
CA PRO A 74 -12.40 19.04 30.44
C PRO A 74 -12.72 18.33 29.13
N LEU A 75 -13.06 19.10 28.10
CA LEU A 75 -13.34 18.56 26.77
C LEU A 75 -12.01 18.15 26.13
N LEU A 76 -11.89 16.85 25.87
CA LEU A 76 -10.73 16.28 25.22
C LEU A 76 -10.77 16.56 23.72
N LEU A 77 -9.88 17.41 23.23
CA LEU A 77 -9.77 17.68 21.81
C LEU A 77 -8.82 16.72 21.14
N ARG A 78 -9.27 16.18 20.00
CA ARG A 78 -8.39 15.46 19.07
C ARG A 78 -8.07 16.35 17.90
N VAL A 79 -6.80 16.75 17.81
CA VAL A 79 -6.31 17.58 16.71
C VAL A 79 -5.50 16.71 15.74
N SER A 80 -5.71 16.94 14.46
CA SER A 80 -4.96 16.32 13.36
C SER A 80 -4.76 17.33 12.25
N ARG A 81 -3.69 17.20 11.47
CA ARG A 81 -3.50 18.04 10.27
C ARG A 81 -4.69 17.85 9.33
N PRO A 82 -5.41 18.93 8.96
CA PRO A 82 -6.49 18.80 8.01
C PRO A 82 -5.91 18.48 6.62
N PRO A 83 -6.59 17.62 5.83
CA PRO A 83 -6.26 17.48 4.42
C PRO A 83 -6.65 18.74 3.65
N GLU A 84 -6.23 18.85 2.38
CA GLU A 84 -6.64 19.96 1.53
C GLU A 84 -8.16 20.02 1.39
N PRO A 85 -8.79 21.21 1.24
CA PRO A 85 -10.24 21.32 1.18
C PRO A 85 -10.90 20.47 0.08
N SER A 86 -10.21 20.25 -1.05
CA SER A 86 -10.64 19.37 -2.14
C SER A 86 -10.56 17.88 -1.79
N ASP A 87 -9.70 17.51 -0.83
CA ASP A 87 -9.53 16.14 -0.35
C ASP A 87 -10.53 15.82 0.79
N VAL A 88 -11.17 16.82 1.41
CA VAL A 88 -12.17 16.60 2.47
C VAL A 88 -13.49 16.06 1.89
N LEU A 89 -13.96 14.93 2.43
CA LEU A 89 -15.30 14.38 2.16
C LEU A 89 -16.29 14.91 3.21
N TRP A 90 -16.87 16.08 2.94
CA TRP A 90 -17.71 16.85 3.86
C TRP A 90 -18.91 16.07 4.41
N GLU A 91 -19.54 15.24 3.57
CA GLU A 91 -20.69 14.42 3.92
C GLU A 91 -20.39 13.33 4.96
N ASN A 92 -19.10 12.99 5.13
CA ASN A 92 -18.66 11.92 6.02
C ASN A 92 -18.05 12.43 7.34
N LEU A 93 -17.87 13.75 7.49
CA LEU A 93 -17.35 14.36 8.71
C LEU A 93 -18.13 13.98 9.99
N PRO A 94 -19.49 13.91 9.96
CA PRO A 94 -20.29 13.51 11.13
C PRO A 94 -20.10 12.07 11.59
N CYS A 95 -19.47 11.21 10.80
CA CYS A 95 -19.32 9.81 11.16
C CYS A 95 -18.32 9.65 12.31
N SER A 96 -18.74 8.93 13.35
CA SER A 96 -17.86 8.54 14.46
C SER A 96 -16.82 7.52 13.99
N ARG A 97 -15.65 7.48 14.63
CA ARG A 97 -14.56 6.56 14.26
C ARG A 97 -14.96 5.11 14.41
N LEU A 98 -15.72 4.78 15.46
CA LEU A 98 -16.22 3.43 15.70
C LEU A 98 -17.21 3.01 14.61
N GLN A 99 -18.10 3.91 14.18
CA GLN A 99 -18.99 3.65 13.05
C GLN A 99 -18.22 3.46 11.73
N CYS A 100 -17.20 4.30 11.46
CA CYS A 100 -16.33 4.12 10.29
C CYS A 100 -15.59 2.77 10.36
N GLY A 101 -15.03 2.41 11.51
CA GLY A 101 -14.30 1.15 11.72
C GLY A 101 -15.19 -0.09 11.60
N LEU A 102 -16.40 -0.08 12.18
CA LEU A 102 -17.37 -1.17 12.05
C LEU A 102 -17.83 -1.36 10.60
N ARG A 103 -18.12 -0.26 9.89
CA ARG A 103 -18.41 -0.30 8.45
C ARG A 103 -17.21 -0.83 7.67
N GLN A 104 -16.00 -0.44 8.06
CA GLN A 104 -14.78 -0.91 7.44
C GLN A 104 -14.60 -2.41 7.57
N LEU A 105 -14.78 -2.93 8.77
CA LEU A 105 -14.75 -4.36 9.07
C LEU A 105 -15.84 -5.10 8.29
N LEU A 106 -17.09 -4.62 8.32
CA LEU A 106 -18.22 -5.26 7.66
C LEU A 106 -17.99 -5.45 6.15
N VAL A 107 -17.62 -4.39 5.42
CA VAL A 107 -17.36 -4.53 3.98
C VAL A 107 -16.15 -5.41 3.72
N THR A 108 -15.11 -5.35 4.57
CA THR A 108 -13.94 -6.22 4.42
C THR A 108 -14.35 -7.69 4.57
N LEU A 109 -15.23 -8.01 5.51
CA LEU A 109 -15.78 -9.36 5.68
C LEU A 109 -16.67 -9.78 4.49
N ILE A 110 -17.52 -8.89 3.98
CA ILE A 110 -18.33 -9.15 2.78
C ILE A 110 -17.42 -9.42 1.58
N MET A 111 -16.41 -8.58 1.35
CA MET A 111 -15.46 -8.74 0.26
C MET A 111 -14.62 -10.02 0.41
N PHE A 112 -14.24 -10.38 1.63
CA PHE A 112 -13.59 -11.64 1.93
C PHE A 112 -14.49 -12.81 1.56
N GLY A 113 -15.76 -12.78 1.97
CA GLY A 113 -16.75 -13.79 1.59
C GLY A 113 -16.92 -13.93 0.08
N VAL A 114 -17.02 -12.81 -0.65
CA VAL A 114 -17.08 -12.80 -2.11
C VAL A 114 -15.82 -13.37 -2.76
N SER A 115 -14.64 -12.97 -2.27
CA SER A 115 -13.35 -13.48 -2.76
C SER A 115 -13.20 -14.98 -2.52
N MET A 116 -13.62 -15.47 -1.35
CA MET A 116 -13.61 -16.89 -1.01
C MET A 116 -14.62 -17.68 -1.85
N ALA A 117 -15.83 -17.15 -2.04
CA ALA A 117 -16.82 -17.76 -2.93
C ALA A 117 -16.31 -17.87 -4.36
N GLY A 118 -15.67 -16.80 -4.89
CA GLY A 118 -15.03 -16.82 -6.20
C GLY A 118 -13.92 -17.87 -6.29
N THR A 119 -13.10 -18.00 -5.25
CA THR A 119 -12.05 -19.04 -5.18
C THR A 119 -12.65 -20.44 -5.18
N VAL A 120 -13.69 -20.69 -4.38
CA VAL A 120 -14.40 -21.98 -4.34
C VAL A 120 -15.02 -22.32 -5.69
N LEU A 121 -15.58 -21.33 -6.39
CA LEU A 121 -16.13 -21.54 -7.74
C LEU A 121 -15.05 -21.90 -8.75
N ILE A 122 -13.91 -21.20 -8.74
CA ILE A 122 -12.76 -21.51 -9.62
C ILE A 122 -12.28 -22.93 -9.37
N VAL A 123 -12.07 -23.28 -8.10
CA VAL A 123 -11.59 -24.59 -7.68
C VAL A 123 -12.59 -25.68 -8.04
N GLY A 124 -13.87 -25.50 -7.69
CA GLY A 124 -14.93 -26.46 -7.98
C GLY A 124 -15.09 -26.68 -9.49
N PHE A 125 -14.96 -25.62 -10.29
CA PHE A 125 -14.97 -25.74 -11.75
C PHE A 125 -13.75 -26.52 -12.26
N SER A 126 -12.55 -26.23 -11.75
CA SER A 126 -11.35 -26.98 -12.13
C SER A 126 -11.48 -28.48 -11.86
N TYR A 127 -12.11 -28.87 -10.75
CA TYR A 127 -12.37 -30.29 -10.44
C TYR A 127 -13.45 -30.90 -11.33
N ALA A 128 -14.48 -30.14 -11.69
CA ALA A 128 -15.61 -30.67 -12.43
C ALA A 128 -15.37 -30.68 -13.95
N SER A 129 -14.47 -29.83 -14.44
CA SER A 129 -14.20 -29.65 -15.88
C SER A 129 -13.86 -30.95 -16.63
N PRO A 130 -13.02 -31.87 -16.10
CA PRO A 130 -12.74 -33.15 -16.76
C PRO A 130 -13.98 -34.02 -17.00
N HIS A 131 -15.03 -33.88 -16.18
CA HIS A 131 -16.26 -34.65 -16.31
C HIS A 131 -17.24 -34.07 -17.33
N PHE A 132 -17.24 -32.74 -17.51
CA PHE A 132 -18.23 -32.07 -18.37
C PHE A 132 -17.81 -32.01 -19.84
N LEU A 133 -16.51 -31.91 -20.15
CA LEU A 133 -16.03 -31.69 -21.52
C LEU A 133 -14.81 -32.57 -21.87
N PRO A 134 -14.97 -33.91 -21.90
CA PRO A 134 -13.85 -34.79 -22.25
C PRO A 134 -13.39 -34.56 -23.70
N GLY A 135 -12.11 -34.21 -23.87
CA GLY A 135 -11.39 -34.36 -25.15
C GLY A 135 -11.29 -33.16 -26.09
N TYR A 136 -11.72 -31.95 -25.71
CA TYR A 136 -11.72 -30.79 -26.62
C TYR A 136 -10.72 -29.66 -26.27
N GLY A 137 -9.97 -29.74 -25.16
CA GLY A 137 -9.07 -28.66 -24.73
C GLY A 137 -9.79 -27.34 -24.35
N LEU A 138 -11.14 -27.34 -24.37
CA LEU A 138 -11.99 -26.21 -23.99
C LEU A 138 -12.13 -26.09 -22.46
N ASP A 139 -11.81 -27.14 -21.73
CA ASP A 139 -11.80 -27.21 -20.28
C ASP A 139 -10.90 -26.15 -19.66
N GLU A 140 -9.67 -26.01 -20.17
CA GLU A 140 -8.71 -25.01 -19.67
C GLU A 140 -9.16 -23.57 -19.98
N ALA A 141 -9.73 -23.34 -21.18
CA ALA A 141 -10.23 -22.04 -21.60
C ALA A 141 -11.43 -21.56 -20.76
N ILE A 142 -12.35 -22.48 -20.44
CA ILE A 142 -13.52 -22.14 -19.61
C ILE A 142 -13.08 -21.88 -18.16
N GLY A 143 -12.19 -22.71 -17.60
CA GLY A 143 -11.64 -22.47 -16.26
C GLY A 143 -10.96 -21.10 -16.15
N THR A 144 -10.14 -20.76 -17.13
CA THR A 144 -9.50 -19.44 -17.24
C THR A 144 -10.52 -18.31 -17.34
N THR A 145 -11.61 -18.51 -18.07
CA THR A 145 -12.70 -17.52 -18.19
C THR A 145 -13.37 -17.26 -16.86
N PHE A 146 -13.65 -18.28 -16.05
CA PHE A 146 -14.21 -18.11 -14.71
C PHE A 146 -13.25 -17.39 -13.76
N ILE A 147 -11.94 -17.65 -13.86
CA ILE A 147 -10.92 -16.92 -13.11
C ILE A 147 -10.96 -15.43 -13.46
N ILE A 148 -11.01 -15.10 -14.75
CA ILE A 148 -11.14 -13.72 -15.24
C ILE A 148 -12.39 -13.06 -14.67
N ILE A 149 -13.54 -13.72 -14.76
CA ILE A 149 -14.81 -13.20 -14.25
C ILE A 149 -14.72 -12.95 -12.74
N GLY A 150 -14.13 -13.89 -11.98
CA GLY A 150 -13.93 -13.74 -10.54
C GLY A 150 -13.05 -12.53 -10.18
N TYR A 151 -11.95 -12.33 -10.90
CA TYR A 151 -11.07 -11.17 -10.70
C TYR A 151 -11.73 -9.85 -11.09
N LEU A 152 -12.45 -9.82 -12.22
CA LEU A 152 -13.21 -8.64 -12.65
C LEU A 152 -14.30 -8.28 -11.64
N LEU A 153 -14.96 -9.28 -11.05
CA LEU A 153 -15.98 -9.06 -10.03
C LEU A 153 -15.39 -8.40 -8.79
N VAL A 154 -14.22 -8.83 -8.30
CA VAL A 154 -13.51 -8.14 -7.19
C VAL A 154 -13.12 -6.71 -7.59
N PHE A 155 -12.58 -6.53 -8.79
CA PHE A 155 -12.17 -5.22 -9.31
C PHE A 155 -13.35 -4.23 -9.40
N ILE A 156 -14.55 -4.71 -9.75
CA ILE A 156 -15.76 -3.87 -9.86
C ILE A 156 -16.39 -3.63 -8.48
N LEU A 157 -16.47 -4.67 -7.65
CA LEU A 157 -17.19 -4.60 -6.38
C LEU A 157 -16.45 -3.78 -5.32
N VAL A 158 -15.12 -3.87 -5.21
CA VAL A 158 -14.38 -3.15 -4.17
C VAL A 158 -14.60 -1.64 -4.26
N PRO A 159 -14.35 -0.96 -5.41
CA PRO A 159 -14.61 0.47 -5.53
C PRO A 159 -16.09 0.80 -5.33
N ARG A 160 -17.00 -0.08 -5.77
CA ARG A 160 -18.44 0.15 -5.61
C ARG A 160 -18.87 0.13 -4.14
N PHE A 161 -18.39 -0.81 -3.35
CA PHE A 161 -18.66 -0.87 -1.92
C PHE A 161 -17.94 0.25 -1.16
N GLU A 162 -16.73 0.61 -1.57
CA GLU A 162 -16.01 1.74 -0.98
C GLU A 162 -16.71 3.08 -1.20
N ASN A 163 -17.33 3.26 -2.36
CA ASN A 163 -18.09 4.48 -2.64
C ASN A 163 -19.45 4.52 -1.94
N THR A 164 -20.09 3.38 -1.68
CA THR A 164 -21.48 3.34 -1.20
C THR A 164 -21.61 3.13 0.31
N ILE A 165 -20.84 2.20 0.87
CA ILE A 165 -21.01 1.77 2.26
C ILE A 165 -20.05 2.51 3.19
N MET A 166 -18.83 2.74 2.71
CA MET A 166 -17.76 3.34 3.50
C MET A 166 -17.87 4.85 3.55
N ARG A 167 -17.44 5.38 4.69
CA ARG A 167 -17.56 6.79 5.04
C ARG A 167 -16.17 7.28 5.41
N HIS A 168 -15.35 7.47 4.38
CA HIS A 168 -14.01 8.05 4.51
C HIS A 168 -14.10 9.54 4.74
N LYS A 169 -13.22 10.11 5.56
CA LYS A 169 -13.22 11.56 5.82
C LYS A 169 -12.41 12.35 4.79
N SER A 170 -11.55 11.66 4.04
CA SER A 170 -10.75 12.23 2.96
C SER A 170 -10.73 11.31 1.74
N PHE A 171 -10.47 11.86 0.55
CA PHE A 171 -10.22 11.06 -0.64
C PHE A 171 -8.94 10.25 -0.48
N ASN A 172 -7.88 10.81 0.10
CA ASN A 172 -6.63 10.10 0.32
C ASN A 172 -6.83 8.81 1.16
N GLN A 173 -7.59 8.87 2.26
CA GLN A 173 -7.94 7.67 3.06
C GLN A 173 -8.72 6.64 2.24
N LYS A 174 -9.64 7.10 1.40
CA LYS A 174 -10.41 6.25 0.49
C LYS A 174 -9.50 5.58 -0.54
N GLU A 175 -8.56 6.31 -1.13
CA GLU A 175 -7.58 5.81 -2.09
C GLU A 175 -6.71 4.72 -1.48
N VAL A 176 -6.10 4.99 -0.32
CA VAL A 176 -5.29 4.02 0.43
C VAL A 176 -6.11 2.76 0.76
N SER A 177 -7.32 2.93 1.30
CA SER A 177 -8.20 1.80 1.64
C SER A 177 -8.55 0.96 0.41
N THR A 178 -8.83 1.62 -0.72
CA THR A 178 -9.19 0.97 -1.98
C THR A 178 -8.01 0.18 -2.55
N VAL A 179 -6.81 0.78 -2.62
CA VAL A 179 -5.59 0.08 -3.08
C VAL A 179 -5.29 -1.13 -2.22
N LEU A 180 -5.24 -0.97 -0.89
CA LEU A 180 -4.87 -2.05 0.02
C LEU A 180 -5.85 -3.23 -0.08
N LYS A 181 -7.15 -2.96 -0.16
CA LYS A 181 -8.17 -4.02 -0.32
C LYS A 181 -8.07 -4.71 -1.67
N LEU A 182 -7.92 -3.95 -2.76
CA LEU A 182 -7.80 -4.52 -4.09
C LEU A 182 -6.57 -5.44 -4.20
N VAL A 183 -5.40 -4.97 -3.74
CA VAL A 183 -4.17 -5.77 -3.69
C VAL A 183 -4.39 -7.01 -2.82
N PHE A 184 -4.92 -6.84 -1.61
CA PHE A 184 -5.12 -7.95 -0.67
C PHE A 184 -6.03 -9.04 -1.26
N PHE A 185 -7.22 -8.68 -1.76
CA PHE A 185 -8.16 -9.67 -2.27
C PHE A 185 -7.69 -10.33 -3.57
N GLN A 186 -7.02 -9.58 -4.45
CA GLN A 186 -6.47 -10.18 -5.67
C GLN A 186 -5.33 -11.14 -5.37
N VAL A 187 -4.39 -10.75 -4.50
CA VAL A 187 -3.29 -11.63 -4.06
C VAL A 187 -3.86 -12.85 -3.34
N LEU A 188 -4.76 -12.65 -2.37
CA LEU A 188 -5.40 -13.73 -1.62
C LEU A 188 -6.11 -14.71 -2.55
N ALA A 189 -6.89 -14.24 -3.51
CA ALA A 189 -7.58 -15.10 -4.46
C ALA A 189 -6.58 -15.93 -5.29
N THR A 190 -5.50 -15.34 -5.80
CA THR A 190 -4.45 -16.09 -6.51
C THR A 190 -3.73 -17.10 -5.61
N VAL A 191 -3.37 -16.71 -4.38
CA VAL A 191 -2.70 -17.60 -3.41
C VAL A 191 -3.59 -18.77 -3.05
N CYS A 192 -4.84 -18.53 -2.70
CA CYS A 192 -5.77 -19.58 -2.29
C CYS A 192 -6.03 -20.56 -3.43
N THR A 193 -6.22 -20.08 -4.66
CA THR A 193 -6.38 -20.97 -5.82
C THR A 193 -5.11 -21.81 -6.05
N ALA A 194 -3.92 -21.20 -6.02
CA ALA A 194 -2.66 -21.94 -6.15
C ALA A 194 -2.43 -22.96 -5.01
N SER A 195 -2.88 -22.64 -3.80
CA SER A 195 -2.73 -23.50 -2.61
C SER A 195 -3.60 -24.75 -2.68
N VAL A 196 -4.73 -24.72 -3.39
CA VAL A 196 -5.56 -25.92 -3.57
C VAL A 196 -4.81 -26.99 -4.35
N TYR A 197 -4.05 -26.60 -5.39
CA TYR A 197 -3.24 -27.55 -6.13
C TYR A 197 -2.10 -28.15 -5.31
N VAL A 198 -1.56 -27.42 -4.32
CA VAL A 198 -0.58 -28.01 -3.37
C VAL A 198 -1.19 -29.20 -2.63
N ARG A 199 -2.48 -29.13 -2.27
CA ARG A 199 -3.17 -30.22 -1.59
C ARG A 199 -3.38 -31.42 -2.51
N GLU A 200 -3.73 -31.20 -3.77
CA GLU A 200 -3.89 -32.27 -4.77
C GLU A 200 -2.59 -33.02 -5.03
N THR A 201 -1.46 -32.32 -4.96
CA THR A 201 -0.14 -32.90 -5.21
C THR A 201 0.47 -33.58 -3.99
N GLY A 202 -0.39 -34.01 -3.05
CA GLY A 202 0.03 -34.69 -1.82
C GLY A 202 0.70 -33.77 -0.80
N ASN A 203 0.32 -32.49 -0.76
CA ASN A 203 0.92 -31.44 0.08
C ASN A 203 2.38 -31.14 -0.24
N ALA A 204 2.86 -31.46 -1.44
CA ALA A 204 4.24 -31.24 -1.85
C ALA A 204 4.33 -30.40 -3.12
N PHE A 205 5.39 -29.59 -3.21
CA PHE A 205 5.78 -28.87 -4.43
C PHE A 205 6.50 -29.82 -5.40
N ASN A 206 5.78 -30.83 -5.87
CA ASN A 206 6.30 -31.86 -6.76
C ASN A 206 6.13 -31.47 -8.24
N ARG A 207 6.50 -32.38 -9.15
CA ARG A 207 6.34 -32.19 -10.61
C ARG A 207 4.91 -31.79 -11.00
N ASP A 208 3.90 -32.40 -10.38
CA ASP A 208 2.49 -32.15 -10.71
C ASP A 208 2.08 -30.73 -10.30
N TRP A 209 2.65 -30.18 -9.23
CA TRP A 209 2.43 -28.78 -8.87
C TRP A 209 2.95 -27.82 -9.95
N TYR A 210 4.13 -28.11 -10.50
CA TYR A 210 4.68 -27.33 -11.62
C TYR A 210 3.90 -27.50 -12.93
N LEU A 211 3.21 -28.64 -13.11
CA LEU A 211 2.38 -28.87 -14.30
C LEU A 211 1.00 -28.22 -14.19
N ASN A 212 0.44 -28.11 -12.98
CA ASN A 212 -0.94 -27.65 -12.77
C ASN A 212 -1.01 -26.23 -12.16
N ALA A 213 -0.27 -25.98 -11.09
CA ALA A 213 -0.37 -24.71 -10.34
C ALA A 213 0.50 -23.59 -10.93
N ALA A 214 1.69 -23.91 -11.42
CA ALA A 214 2.58 -22.90 -11.99
C ALA A 214 2.01 -22.22 -13.26
N PRO A 215 1.40 -22.97 -14.21
CA PRO A 215 0.72 -22.36 -15.35
C PRO A 215 -0.47 -21.52 -14.91
N LEU A 216 -1.22 -21.93 -13.88
CA LEU A 216 -2.32 -21.14 -13.36
C LEU A 216 -1.87 -19.75 -12.87
N ILE A 217 -0.80 -19.70 -12.05
CA ILE A 217 -0.23 -18.44 -11.56
C ILE A 217 0.26 -17.59 -12.73
N THR A 218 1.02 -18.21 -13.65
CA THR A 218 1.63 -17.54 -14.80
C THR A 218 0.56 -17.02 -15.76
N ASN A 219 -0.43 -17.83 -16.11
CA ASN A 219 -1.55 -17.47 -16.98
C ASN A 219 -2.40 -16.38 -16.32
N GLY A 220 -2.68 -16.46 -15.02
CA GLY A 220 -3.38 -15.40 -14.29
C GLY A 220 -2.66 -14.05 -14.38
N MET A 221 -1.33 -14.05 -14.19
CA MET A 221 -0.52 -12.84 -14.36
C MET A 221 -0.47 -12.37 -15.82
N MET A 222 -0.40 -13.27 -16.79
CA MET A 222 -0.38 -12.92 -18.22
C MET A 222 -1.73 -12.34 -18.69
N VAL A 223 -2.84 -12.88 -18.18
CA VAL A 223 -4.18 -12.35 -18.40
C VAL A 223 -4.29 -10.92 -17.87
N ASP A 224 -3.84 -10.65 -16.64
CA ASP A 224 -3.86 -9.28 -16.10
C ASP A 224 -2.94 -8.33 -16.89
N PHE A 225 -1.80 -8.85 -17.36
CA PHE A 225 -0.88 -8.09 -18.20
C PHE A 225 -1.56 -7.69 -19.53
N PHE A 226 -2.12 -8.64 -20.27
CA PHE A 226 -2.73 -8.32 -21.57
C PHE A 226 -4.10 -7.65 -21.43
N MET A 227 -5.02 -8.25 -20.67
CA MET A 227 -6.39 -7.75 -20.63
C MET A 227 -6.48 -6.44 -19.84
N ILE A 228 -5.87 -6.37 -18.66
CA ILE A 228 -6.03 -5.17 -17.83
C ILE A 228 -5.05 -4.07 -18.26
N ASN A 229 -3.76 -4.37 -18.37
CA ASN A 229 -2.78 -3.32 -18.71
C ASN A 229 -2.86 -2.89 -20.18
N VAL A 230 -2.84 -3.83 -21.13
CA VAL A 230 -2.85 -3.46 -22.57
C VAL A 230 -4.25 -3.05 -23.02
N VAL A 231 -5.25 -3.90 -22.85
CA VAL A 231 -6.59 -3.68 -23.43
C VAL A 231 -7.37 -2.63 -22.65
N VAL A 232 -7.58 -2.82 -21.35
CA VAL A 232 -8.41 -1.89 -20.57
C VAL A 232 -7.70 -0.54 -20.40
N GLN A 233 -6.43 -0.54 -20.01
CA GLN A 233 -5.73 0.70 -19.64
C GLN A 233 -4.96 1.33 -20.80
N GLY A 234 -4.31 0.53 -21.65
CA GLY A 234 -3.58 1.01 -22.82
C GLY A 234 -4.52 1.53 -23.92
N LEU A 235 -5.51 0.73 -24.33
CA LEU A 235 -6.47 1.17 -25.36
C LEU A 235 -7.53 2.13 -24.81
N ASN A 236 -7.81 2.06 -23.51
CA ASN A 236 -8.82 2.88 -22.83
C ASN A 236 -10.15 2.89 -23.60
N LEU A 237 -10.72 1.70 -23.81
CA LEU A 237 -11.93 1.51 -24.63
C LEU A 237 -13.09 2.38 -24.14
N GLY A 238 -13.18 2.62 -22.83
CA GLY A 238 -14.17 3.53 -22.24
C GLY A 238 -14.07 4.96 -22.79
N LYS A 239 -12.85 5.49 -22.97
CA LYS A 239 -12.62 6.79 -23.63
C LYS A 239 -13.08 6.77 -25.08
N LEU A 240 -12.79 5.72 -25.85
CA LEU A 240 -13.21 5.62 -27.24
C LEU A 240 -14.74 5.58 -27.36
N ILE A 241 -15.40 4.75 -26.55
CA ILE A 241 -16.87 4.68 -26.46
C ILE A 241 -17.45 6.04 -26.07
N ARG A 242 -16.91 6.67 -25.01
CA ARG A 242 -17.42 7.96 -24.54
C ARG A 242 -17.27 9.05 -25.60
N ARG A 243 -16.14 9.10 -26.31
CA ARG A 243 -15.88 10.12 -27.35
C ARG A 243 -16.64 9.87 -28.65
N LYS A 244 -16.76 8.61 -29.09
CA LYS A 244 -17.37 8.28 -30.38
C LYS A 244 -18.88 8.06 -30.29
N LEU A 245 -19.38 7.51 -29.18
CA LEU A 245 -20.79 7.12 -29.05
C LEU A 245 -21.60 8.02 -28.11
N ILE A 246 -21.01 8.50 -27.00
CA ILE A 246 -21.74 9.25 -25.96
C ILE A 246 -21.69 10.77 -26.21
N ALA A 247 -20.49 11.32 -26.46
CA ALA A 247 -20.29 12.76 -26.59
C ALA A 247 -21.10 13.42 -27.73
N PRO A 248 -21.23 12.83 -28.93
CA PRO A 248 -22.04 13.42 -30.00
C PRO A 248 -23.54 13.48 -29.71
N LYS A 249 -24.01 12.72 -28.70
CA LYS A 249 -25.43 12.69 -28.30
C LYS A 249 -25.77 13.72 -27.21
N LYS A 250 -24.80 14.50 -26.74
CA LYS A 250 -25.01 15.53 -25.71
C LYS A 250 -25.58 16.81 -26.33
N LEU A 251 -26.57 17.41 -25.66
CA LEU A 251 -27.31 18.55 -26.20
C LEU A 251 -26.52 19.85 -26.08
N THR A 252 -25.74 19.98 -25.01
CA THR A 252 -24.97 21.20 -24.74
C THR A 252 -23.47 20.97 -24.96
N GLN A 253 -22.77 22.01 -25.41
CA GLN A 253 -21.31 21.99 -25.53
C GLN A 253 -20.64 21.66 -24.19
N PHE A 254 -21.22 22.11 -23.07
CA PHE A 254 -20.73 21.82 -21.73
C PHE A 254 -20.78 20.32 -21.42
N GLU A 255 -21.93 19.67 -21.62
CA GLU A 255 -22.05 18.22 -21.43
C GLU A 255 -21.17 17.42 -22.39
N MET A 256 -21.00 17.91 -23.63
CA MET A 256 -20.11 17.31 -24.59
C MET A 256 -18.65 17.42 -24.12
N ASN A 257 -18.21 18.60 -23.68
CA ASN A 257 -16.88 18.82 -23.12
C ASN A 257 -16.64 17.96 -21.88
N GLU A 258 -17.63 17.83 -20.99
CA GLU A 258 -17.57 16.95 -19.84
C GLU A 258 -17.43 15.48 -20.27
N ALA A 259 -18.15 15.04 -21.31
CA ALA A 259 -17.99 13.70 -21.89
C ALA A 259 -16.61 13.51 -22.56
N TYR A 260 -15.99 14.54 -23.12
CA TYR A 260 -14.62 14.46 -23.63
C TYR A 260 -13.56 14.49 -22.53
N SER A 261 -13.88 15.09 -21.39
CA SER A 261 -13.02 15.12 -20.21
C SER A 261 -12.93 13.74 -19.58
N VAL A 262 -11.72 13.19 -19.54
CA VAL A 262 -11.43 11.97 -18.79
C VAL A 262 -10.87 12.41 -17.45
N LYS A 263 -11.64 12.20 -16.39
CA LYS A 263 -11.19 12.46 -15.02
C LYS A 263 -10.20 11.38 -14.60
N ALA A 264 -9.16 11.78 -13.87
CA ALA A 264 -8.12 10.88 -13.36
C ALA A 264 -8.49 10.28 -11.99
N ASP A 265 -9.76 10.41 -11.57
CA ASP A 265 -10.25 9.95 -10.27
C ASP A 265 -9.96 8.45 -10.10
N LEU A 266 -9.21 8.09 -9.06
CA LEU A 266 -8.76 6.72 -8.76
C LEU A 266 -7.84 6.07 -9.80
N TYR A 267 -7.37 6.79 -10.83
CA TYR A 267 -6.47 6.21 -11.83
C TYR A 267 -5.18 5.66 -11.19
N VAL A 268 -4.56 6.46 -10.32
CA VAL A 268 -3.31 6.08 -9.64
C VAL A 268 -3.54 4.87 -8.73
N VAL A 269 -4.67 4.82 -8.04
CA VAL A 269 -5.10 3.69 -7.21
C VAL A 269 -5.19 2.42 -8.05
N ASP A 270 -5.91 2.48 -9.17
CA ASP A 270 -6.11 1.34 -10.06
C ASP A 270 -4.80 0.84 -10.69
N ARG A 271 -3.85 1.73 -10.95
CA ARG A 271 -2.53 1.37 -11.49
C ARG A 271 -1.64 0.77 -10.41
N LEU A 272 -1.52 1.42 -9.26
CA LEU A 272 -0.65 0.96 -8.17
C LEU A 272 -1.11 -0.38 -7.61
N GLN A 273 -2.40 -0.65 -7.50
CA GLN A 273 -2.88 -1.95 -7.01
C GLN A 273 -2.48 -3.11 -7.94
N ILE A 274 -2.57 -2.93 -9.27
CA ILE A 274 -2.15 -3.94 -10.23
C ILE A 274 -0.64 -4.15 -10.14
N LEU A 275 0.16 -3.09 -10.21
CA LEU A 275 1.63 -3.20 -10.15
C LEU A 275 2.10 -3.84 -8.84
N THR A 276 1.45 -3.50 -7.73
CA THR A 276 1.72 -4.08 -6.42
C THR A 276 1.36 -5.56 -6.38
N LYS A 277 0.22 -5.98 -6.96
CA LYS A 277 -0.13 -7.40 -7.10
C LYS A 277 0.97 -8.18 -7.84
N PHE A 278 1.44 -7.67 -8.97
CA PHE A 278 2.51 -8.28 -9.76
C PHE A 278 3.79 -8.45 -8.93
N ALA A 279 4.20 -7.38 -8.23
CA ALA A 279 5.38 -7.42 -7.36
C ALA A 279 5.23 -8.43 -6.22
N VAL A 280 4.08 -8.45 -5.53
CA VAL A 280 3.81 -9.37 -4.42
C VAL A 280 3.82 -10.83 -4.89
N LEU A 281 3.13 -11.14 -5.99
CA LEU A 281 3.06 -12.51 -6.52
C LEU A 281 4.43 -13.00 -7.03
N ALA A 282 5.17 -12.15 -7.74
CA ALA A 282 6.51 -12.51 -8.20
C ALA A 282 7.46 -12.71 -7.03
N LEU A 283 7.47 -11.82 -6.03
CA LEU A 283 8.27 -12.03 -4.82
C LEU A 283 7.91 -13.35 -4.16
N MET A 284 6.62 -13.57 -3.86
CA MET A 284 6.16 -14.74 -3.13
C MET A 284 6.49 -16.07 -3.83
N TYR A 285 6.35 -16.15 -5.16
CA TYR A 285 6.60 -17.40 -5.92
C TYR A 285 7.95 -17.45 -6.64
N SER A 286 8.80 -16.43 -6.53
CA SER A 286 10.05 -16.33 -7.30
C SER A 286 11.02 -17.50 -7.13
N ALA A 287 11.09 -18.09 -5.94
CA ALA A 287 11.96 -19.24 -5.69
C ALA A 287 11.52 -20.48 -6.48
N ALA A 288 10.21 -20.65 -6.69
CA ALA A 288 9.65 -21.72 -7.51
C ALA A 288 9.62 -21.34 -9.00
N LEU A 289 9.30 -20.09 -9.31
CA LEU A 289 9.05 -19.59 -10.66
C LEU A 289 9.87 -18.32 -10.96
N PRO A 290 11.18 -18.42 -11.22
CA PRO A 290 12.03 -17.26 -11.50
C PRO A 290 11.58 -16.45 -12.73
N VAL A 291 10.89 -17.09 -13.68
CA VAL A 291 10.31 -16.44 -14.87
C VAL A 291 9.34 -15.30 -14.53
N LEU A 292 8.74 -15.31 -13.34
CA LEU A 292 7.85 -14.24 -12.90
C LEU A 292 8.56 -12.89 -12.82
N TYR A 293 9.88 -12.85 -12.54
CA TYR A 293 10.63 -11.59 -12.56
C TYR A 293 10.71 -10.97 -13.95
N LEU A 294 10.85 -11.79 -14.99
CA LEU A 294 10.84 -11.32 -16.37
C LEU A 294 9.45 -10.75 -16.73
N ILE A 295 8.38 -11.44 -16.33
CA ILE A 295 7.01 -10.97 -16.55
C ILE A 295 6.79 -9.63 -15.85
N VAL A 296 7.17 -9.50 -14.58
CA VAL A 296 7.05 -8.23 -13.84
C VAL A 296 7.87 -7.13 -14.49
N HIS A 297 9.09 -7.41 -14.93
CA HIS A 297 9.92 -6.42 -15.64
C HIS A 297 9.21 -5.88 -16.89
N LEU A 298 8.66 -6.76 -17.73
CA LEU A 298 7.91 -6.37 -18.94
C LEU A 298 6.64 -5.57 -18.60
N VAL A 299 5.91 -6.00 -17.57
CA VAL A 299 4.73 -5.27 -17.07
C VAL A 299 5.10 -3.86 -16.62
N MET A 300 6.17 -3.71 -15.83
CA MET A 300 6.62 -2.40 -15.32
C MET A 300 7.10 -1.48 -16.44
N LEU A 301 7.81 -2.01 -17.45
CA LEU A 301 8.25 -1.24 -18.61
C LEU A 301 7.06 -0.73 -19.43
N LEU A 302 6.10 -1.61 -19.73
CA LEU A 302 4.90 -1.23 -20.46
C LEU A 302 4.05 -0.25 -19.65
N ALA A 303 3.90 -0.51 -18.35
CA ALA A 303 3.17 0.33 -17.43
C ALA A 303 3.70 1.76 -17.42
N ASN A 304 5.02 1.92 -17.31
CA ASN A 304 5.67 3.23 -17.37
C ASN A 304 5.32 3.99 -18.66
N TYR A 305 5.30 3.30 -19.81
CA TYR A 305 4.92 3.92 -21.08
C TYR A 305 3.44 4.34 -21.12
N ILE A 306 2.54 3.43 -20.73
CA ILE A 306 1.09 3.68 -20.70
C ILE A 306 0.75 4.80 -19.73
N ASP A 307 1.32 4.78 -18.52
CA ASP A 307 1.07 5.78 -17.48
C ASP A 307 1.56 7.16 -17.89
N ARG A 308 2.77 7.24 -18.45
CA ARG A 308 3.30 8.50 -18.97
C ARG A 308 2.40 9.06 -20.08
N TYR A 309 1.94 8.21 -21.01
CA TYR A 309 1.04 8.64 -22.06
C TYR A 309 -0.31 9.12 -21.50
N ASN A 310 -0.91 8.36 -20.59
CA ASN A 310 -2.22 8.69 -20.03
C ASN A 310 -2.17 9.98 -19.19
N LEU A 311 -1.17 10.13 -18.32
CA LEU A 311 -0.99 11.32 -17.49
C LEU A 311 -0.69 12.57 -18.31
N LEU A 312 0.12 12.49 -19.37
CA LEU A 312 0.52 13.67 -20.15
C LEU A 312 -0.44 14.02 -21.29
N ARG A 313 -1.20 13.05 -21.82
CA ARG A 313 -1.98 13.24 -23.07
C ARG A 313 -3.46 12.90 -22.95
N VAL A 314 -3.89 12.21 -21.89
CA VAL A 314 -5.27 11.72 -21.80
C VAL A 314 -6.07 12.41 -20.71
N PHE A 315 -5.51 12.55 -19.51
CA PHE A 315 -6.20 13.19 -18.40
C PHE A 315 -6.14 14.71 -18.47
N VAL A 316 -7.24 15.35 -18.10
CA VAL A 316 -7.37 16.82 -18.11
C VAL A 316 -6.84 17.42 -16.81
N ALA A 317 -7.19 16.82 -15.68
CA ALA A 317 -6.73 17.23 -14.36
C ALA A 317 -5.71 16.21 -13.83
N PRO A 318 -4.65 16.67 -13.15
CA PRO A 318 -3.77 15.76 -12.42
C PRO A 318 -4.58 14.98 -11.37
N PRO A 319 -4.24 13.71 -11.11
CA PRO A 319 -4.87 12.96 -10.03
C PRO A 319 -4.59 13.63 -8.68
N HIS A 320 -5.58 13.64 -7.79
CA HIS A 320 -5.47 14.20 -6.43
C HIS A 320 -4.71 13.28 -5.45
N SER A 321 -4.00 12.27 -5.97
CA SER A 321 -3.36 11.25 -5.15
C SER A 321 -2.12 11.79 -4.46
N ASP A 322 -2.05 11.53 -3.16
CA ASP A 322 -0.92 11.89 -2.29
C ASP A 322 0.06 10.71 -2.17
N ASP A 323 1.28 11.00 -1.70
CA ASP A 323 2.35 10.02 -1.46
C ASP A 323 1.95 8.95 -0.44
N SER A 324 0.87 9.18 0.31
CA SER A 324 0.36 8.27 1.33
C SER A 324 0.02 6.87 0.79
N VAL A 325 -0.44 6.76 -0.46
CA VAL A 325 -0.74 5.48 -1.11
C VAL A 325 0.54 4.68 -1.34
N VAL A 326 1.55 5.30 -1.93
CA VAL A 326 2.87 4.69 -2.17
C VAL A 326 3.52 4.33 -0.85
N ARG A 327 3.49 5.24 0.13
CA ARG A 327 3.99 5.00 1.48
C ARG A 327 3.33 3.79 2.12
N SER A 328 2.02 3.62 1.96
CA SER A 328 1.30 2.46 2.52
C SER A 328 1.75 1.14 1.87
N ILE A 329 2.01 1.15 0.57
CA ILE A 329 2.55 -0.02 -0.14
C ILE A 329 3.96 -0.36 0.36
N VAL A 330 4.85 0.63 0.42
CA VAL A 330 6.25 0.45 0.82
C VAL A 330 6.40 0.04 2.28
N VAL A 331 5.61 0.64 3.17
CA VAL A 331 5.72 0.40 4.62
C VAL A 331 5.01 -0.89 5.05
N TYR A 332 3.89 -1.25 4.43
CA TYR A 332 3.08 -2.38 4.88
C TYR A 332 3.07 -3.56 3.91
N VAL A 333 2.87 -3.32 2.61
CA VAL A 333 2.65 -4.40 1.64
C VAL A 333 3.95 -5.09 1.23
N LEU A 334 4.99 -4.34 0.90
CA LEU A 334 6.28 -4.93 0.47
C LEU A 334 6.98 -5.74 1.57
N PRO A 335 7.05 -5.27 2.84
CA PRO A 335 7.64 -6.08 3.91
C PRO A 335 6.86 -7.38 4.15
N LEU A 336 5.53 -7.32 4.05
CA LEU A 336 4.69 -8.51 4.14
C LEU A 336 4.93 -9.48 2.96
N ALA A 337 5.13 -8.95 1.75
CA ALA A 337 5.47 -9.75 0.58
C ALA A 337 6.83 -10.46 0.74
N ILE A 338 7.82 -9.78 1.31
CA ILE A 338 9.14 -10.38 1.61
C ILE A 338 8.99 -11.46 2.67
N LEU A 339 8.21 -11.23 3.73
CA LEU A 339 7.93 -12.24 4.74
C LEU A 339 7.26 -13.49 4.11
N PHE A 340 6.29 -13.30 3.22
CA PHE A 340 5.66 -14.40 2.50
C PHE A 340 6.62 -15.09 1.53
N HIS A 341 7.49 -14.35 0.85
CA HIS A 341 8.56 -14.94 0.02
C HIS A 341 9.46 -15.86 0.86
N LEU A 342 9.91 -15.42 2.03
CA LEU A 342 10.73 -16.24 2.93
C LEU A 342 9.98 -17.50 3.37
N LEU A 343 8.71 -17.36 3.75
CA LEU A 343 7.87 -18.48 4.17
C LEU A 343 7.68 -19.51 3.03
N VAL A 344 7.28 -19.05 1.84
CA VAL A 344 7.03 -19.93 0.69
C VAL A 344 8.33 -20.58 0.22
N THR A 345 9.45 -19.84 0.21
CA THR A 345 10.77 -20.36 -0.14
C THR A 345 11.22 -21.45 0.83
N TYR A 346 11.03 -21.23 2.13
CA TYR A 346 11.29 -22.24 3.15
C TYR A 346 10.45 -23.50 2.92
N LEU A 347 9.13 -23.35 2.76
CA LEU A 347 8.22 -24.47 2.50
C LEU A 347 8.60 -25.23 1.22
N LEU A 348 8.92 -24.52 0.14
CA LEU A 348 9.36 -25.12 -1.11
C LEU A 348 10.61 -25.98 -0.93
N PHE A 349 11.66 -25.44 -0.29
CA PHE A 349 12.92 -26.17 -0.15
C PHE A 349 12.87 -27.30 0.87
N THR A 350 12.06 -27.18 1.93
CA THR A 350 11.81 -28.29 2.85
C THR A 350 11.08 -29.44 2.17
N GLN A 351 10.07 -29.15 1.34
CA GLN A 351 9.31 -30.18 0.61
C GLN A 351 10.14 -30.84 -0.50
N LEU A 352 10.95 -30.06 -1.23
CA LEU A 352 11.88 -30.62 -2.22
C LEU A 352 12.91 -31.56 -1.58
N HIS A 353 13.37 -31.26 -0.36
CA HIS A 353 14.32 -32.11 0.36
C HIS A 353 13.66 -33.31 1.06
N ALA A 354 12.42 -33.21 1.52
CA ALA A 354 11.73 -34.33 2.19
C ALA A 354 11.52 -35.55 1.28
N GLY A 355 11.53 -35.35 -0.05
CA GLY A 355 11.57 -36.45 -1.03
C GLY A 355 12.92 -37.17 -1.15
N GLN A 356 13.99 -36.62 -0.57
CA GLN A 356 15.33 -37.22 -0.47
C GLN A 356 15.63 -37.50 1.00
N HIS A 357 15.18 -38.66 1.50
CA HIS A 357 15.43 -39.14 2.87
C HIS A 357 16.93 -39.08 3.23
N ASP A 358 17.37 -38.07 3.99
CA ASP A 358 18.40 -38.16 5.07
C ASP A 358 18.91 -36.79 5.59
N ILE A 359 18.64 -35.66 4.94
CA ILE A 359 19.36 -34.38 5.24
C ILE A 359 18.56 -33.40 6.11
N THR A 360 17.30 -33.69 6.48
CA THR A 360 16.38 -32.69 7.08
C THR A 360 15.82 -33.05 8.46
N SER A 361 16.51 -33.83 9.29
CA SER A 361 16.14 -33.81 10.71
C SER A 361 16.27 -32.37 11.22
N LEU A 362 15.35 -31.92 12.07
CA LEU A 362 15.48 -30.61 12.75
C LEU A 362 16.86 -30.51 13.42
N GLU A 363 17.37 -31.63 13.89
CA GLU A 363 18.72 -31.81 14.41
C GLU A 363 19.81 -31.52 13.37
N ALA A 364 19.69 -31.98 12.12
CA ALA A 364 20.63 -31.63 11.05
C ALA A 364 20.60 -30.13 10.72
N TRP A 365 19.41 -29.50 10.77
CA TRP A 365 19.27 -28.05 10.60
C TRP A 365 19.82 -27.27 11.78
N GLU A 366 19.51 -27.66 13.02
CA GLU A 366 20.05 -27.05 14.23
C GLU A 366 21.58 -27.19 14.24
N ASN A 367 22.11 -28.38 13.96
CA ASN A 367 23.55 -28.61 13.87
C ASN A 367 24.20 -27.75 12.78
N TRP A 368 23.61 -27.67 11.59
CA TRP A 368 24.11 -26.83 10.49
C TRP A 368 24.06 -25.33 10.83
N PHE A 369 22.96 -24.85 11.41
CA PHE A 369 22.85 -23.45 11.84
C PHE A 369 23.81 -23.14 12.99
N HIS A 370 24.02 -24.11 13.89
CA HIS A 370 24.96 -23.98 15.00
C HIS A 370 26.40 -23.97 14.50
N GLU A 371 26.74 -24.77 13.49
CA GLU A 371 28.03 -24.72 12.79
C GLU A 371 28.24 -23.32 12.17
N ILE A 372 27.25 -22.78 11.44
CA ILE A 372 27.35 -21.42 10.86
C ILE A 372 27.55 -20.33 11.92
N LEU A 373 26.89 -20.45 13.07
CA LEU A 373 26.97 -19.46 14.14
C LEU A 373 28.28 -19.56 14.96
N VAL A 374 29.00 -20.67 14.83
CA VAL A 374 30.33 -20.91 15.42
C VAL A 374 31.43 -20.64 14.38
N ALA A 375 31.24 -19.58 13.58
CA ALA A 375 32.29 -19.08 12.70
C ALA A 375 33.58 -18.80 13.51
N PRO A 376 34.77 -19.13 12.96
CA PRO A 376 36.05 -18.78 13.56
C PRO A 376 36.13 -17.26 13.82
N SER A 377 36.92 -16.88 14.83
CA SER A 377 37.23 -15.47 15.08
C SER A 377 37.73 -14.79 13.80
N PRO A 378 37.49 -13.47 13.60
CA PRO A 378 38.06 -12.72 12.47
C PRO A 378 39.59 -12.85 12.37
N ASN A 379 40.25 -13.10 13.51
CA ASN A 379 41.70 -13.29 13.59
C ASN A 379 42.13 -14.77 13.44
N ALA A 380 41.21 -15.68 13.13
CA ALA A 380 41.54 -17.08 12.92
C ALA A 380 42.39 -17.25 11.66
N SER A 381 43.28 -18.25 11.68
CA SER A 381 44.13 -18.55 10.53
C SER A 381 43.30 -18.93 9.29
N GLN A 382 43.86 -18.73 8.11
CA GLN A 382 43.25 -19.15 6.85
C GLN A 382 42.93 -20.65 6.83
N ALA A 383 43.76 -21.48 7.47
CA ALA A 383 43.48 -22.91 7.66
C ALA A 383 42.21 -23.15 8.47
N ALA A 384 41.99 -22.41 9.57
CA ALA A 384 40.79 -22.53 10.39
C ALA A 384 39.52 -22.11 9.64
N TRP A 385 39.60 -21.06 8.81
CA TRP A 385 38.50 -20.68 7.92
C TRP A 385 38.25 -21.72 6.82
N THR A 386 39.32 -22.32 6.30
CA THR A 386 39.24 -23.36 5.26
C THR A 386 38.64 -24.66 5.81
N ASP A 387 39.02 -25.05 7.02
CA ASP A 387 38.45 -26.19 7.75
C ASP A 387 36.99 -25.94 8.10
N TYR A 388 36.66 -24.75 8.60
CA TYR A 388 35.28 -24.33 8.86
C TYR A 388 34.41 -24.39 7.61
N TRP A 389 34.88 -23.84 6.48
CA TRP A 389 34.09 -23.92 5.25
C TRP A 389 34.01 -25.34 4.70
N SER A 390 35.05 -26.16 4.87
CA SER A 390 34.98 -27.58 4.50
C SER A 390 33.95 -28.35 5.34
N SER A 391 33.82 -28.04 6.63
CA SER A 391 32.82 -28.66 7.50
C SER A 391 31.41 -28.20 7.17
N VAL A 392 31.20 -26.88 7.00
CA VAL A 392 29.88 -26.29 6.68
C VAL A 392 29.39 -26.70 5.29
N THR A 393 30.29 -26.90 4.33
CA THR A 393 29.92 -27.28 2.95
C THR A 393 29.90 -28.78 2.71
N GLY A 394 30.61 -29.57 3.53
CA GLY A 394 30.82 -31.00 3.32
C GLY A 394 31.78 -31.32 2.16
N VAL A 395 32.54 -30.34 1.68
CA VAL A 395 33.48 -30.49 0.55
C VAL A 395 34.91 -30.37 1.09
N ASN A 396 35.69 -31.45 0.96
CA ASN A 396 37.10 -31.45 1.36
C ASN A 396 37.88 -30.42 0.52
N SER A 397 38.46 -29.44 1.22
CA SER A 397 38.99 -28.17 0.72
C SER A 397 40.37 -28.25 0.06
N SER A 398 40.83 -29.42 -0.38
CA SER A 398 42.13 -29.52 -1.08
C SER A 398 42.08 -29.03 -2.53
N ALA A 399 40.90 -28.69 -3.07
CA ALA A 399 40.76 -28.17 -4.43
C ALA A 399 40.52 -26.66 -4.38
N SER A 400 41.48 -25.89 -4.91
CA SER A 400 41.31 -24.47 -5.20
C SER A 400 39.98 -24.23 -5.91
N TYR A 401 39.24 -23.19 -5.48
CA TYR A 401 37.99 -22.70 -6.08
C TYR A 401 38.19 -22.15 -7.50
N THR A 402 38.70 -22.97 -8.42
CA THR A 402 38.76 -22.68 -9.85
C THR A 402 37.44 -23.11 -10.50
N LEU A 403 36.95 -22.30 -11.45
CA LEU A 403 35.75 -22.57 -12.26
C LEU A 403 35.65 -24.03 -12.78
N GLY A 404 36.77 -24.72 -12.97
CA GLY A 404 36.80 -26.13 -13.41
C GLY A 404 36.13 -27.12 -12.46
N HIS A 405 36.05 -26.85 -11.15
CA HIS A 405 35.36 -27.75 -10.22
C HIS A 405 33.84 -27.58 -10.26
N LEU A 406 33.36 -26.37 -10.57
CA LEU A 406 31.95 -26.11 -10.85
C LEU A 406 31.50 -26.81 -12.13
N ASP A 407 32.38 -26.86 -13.14
CA ASP A 407 32.15 -27.57 -14.40
C ASP A 407 32.09 -29.10 -14.19
N GLN A 408 32.98 -29.64 -13.36
CA GLN A 408 33.00 -31.07 -13.02
C GLN A 408 31.82 -31.48 -12.12
N MET A 409 31.38 -30.62 -11.18
CA MET A 409 30.15 -30.83 -10.40
C MET A 409 28.85 -30.69 -11.22
N LEU A 410 28.85 -29.87 -12.28
CA LEU A 410 27.75 -29.79 -13.25
C LEU A 410 27.70 -31.02 -14.17
N LEU A 411 28.85 -31.64 -14.43
CA LEU A 411 28.98 -32.87 -15.23
C LEU A 411 28.65 -34.14 -14.44
N ASP A 412 28.93 -34.20 -13.14
CA ASP A 412 28.72 -35.38 -12.26
C ASP A 412 27.25 -35.63 -11.83
N GLY A 413 26.28 -35.23 -12.66
CA GLY A 413 24.89 -35.66 -12.57
C GLY A 413 23.91 -34.60 -12.08
N ARG A 414 22.74 -34.58 -12.73
CA ARG A 414 21.62 -33.63 -12.52
C ARG A 414 21.15 -33.49 -11.06
N GLU A 415 21.46 -34.45 -10.19
CA GLU A 415 21.01 -34.49 -8.80
C GLU A 415 21.84 -33.60 -7.86
N ASN A 416 23.11 -33.32 -8.18
CA ASN A 416 23.96 -32.43 -7.38
C ASN A 416 23.76 -30.95 -7.73
N ALA A 417 23.48 -30.64 -8.99
CA ALA A 417 23.26 -29.26 -9.45
C ALA A 417 22.04 -28.60 -8.77
N SER A 418 20.96 -29.35 -8.54
CA SER A 418 19.77 -28.84 -7.83
C SER A 418 20.05 -28.55 -6.36
N ARG A 419 20.77 -29.44 -5.66
CA ARG A 419 21.19 -29.26 -4.26
C ARG A 419 22.08 -28.04 -4.08
N ILE A 420 23.03 -27.81 -4.99
CA ILE A 420 23.93 -26.64 -4.97
C ILE A 420 23.16 -25.35 -5.26
N THR A 421 22.23 -25.36 -6.22
CA THR A 421 21.42 -24.18 -6.57
C THR A 421 20.50 -23.77 -5.42
N VAL A 422 19.88 -24.76 -4.75
CA VAL A 422 19.06 -24.53 -3.54
C VAL A 422 19.91 -23.91 -2.43
N ARG A 423 21.10 -24.48 -2.17
CA ARG A 423 22.04 -23.95 -1.18
C ARG A 423 22.47 -22.53 -1.55
N LEU A 424 22.97 -22.27 -2.75
CA LEU A 424 23.40 -20.92 -3.17
C LEU A 424 22.28 -19.87 -3.09
N SER A 425 21.05 -20.23 -3.48
CA SER A 425 19.89 -19.35 -3.37
C SER A 425 19.57 -18.98 -1.92
N LEU A 426 19.54 -19.97 -1.02
CA LEU A 426 19.36 -19.75 0.42
C LEU A 426 20.53 -18.99 1.07
N TRP A 427 21.76 -19.24 0.61
CA TRP A 427 23.00 -18.66 1.15
C TRP A 427 23.15 -17.18 0.80
N VAL A 428 22.78 -16.78 -0.42
CA VAL A 428 23.04 -15.43 -0.92
C VAL A 428 21.80 -14.55 -0.89
N HIS A 429 20.63 -15.06 -1.32
CA HIS A 429 19.47 -14.19 -1.48
C HIS A 429 18.81 -13.86 -0.14
N THR A 430 18.61 -14.83 0.74
CA THR A 430 17.85 -14.60 1.98
C THR A 430 18.53 -13.61 2.93
N PRO A 431 19.84 -13.74 3.28
CA PRO A 431 20.51 -12.80 4.17
C PRO A 431 20.66 -11.41 3.56
N LEU A 432 20.90 -11.32 2.24
CA LEU A 432 21.07 -10.05 1.54
C LEU A 432 19.75 -9.27 1.47
N VAL A 433 18.63 -9.95 1.19
CA VAL A 433 17.28 -9.34 1.19
C VAL A 433 16.90 -8.87 2.59
N LEU A 434 17.16 -9.67 3.63
CA LEU A 434 16.97 -9.28 5.03
C LEU A 434 17.84 -8.06 5.40
N TYR A 435 19.10 -8.03 4.97
CA TYR A 435 20.00 -6.89 5.18
C TYR A 435 19.46 -5.60 4.57
N TYR A 436 19.10 -5.62 3.29
CA TYR A 436 18.59 -4.42 2.60
C TYR A 436 17.23 -3.97 3.17
N LEU A 437 16.34 -4.92 3.51
CA LEU A 437 15.06 -4.62 4.14
C LEU A 437 15.25 -3.95 5.51
N CYS A 438 16.07 -4.53 6.39
CA CYS A 438 16.33 -3.96 7.72
C CYS A 438 17.04 -2.60 7.65
N ARG A 439 17.94 -2.42 6.68
CA ARG A 439 18.64 -1.15 6.44
C ARG A 439 17.68 -0.05 6.01
N GLU A 440 16.78 -0.32 5.07
CA GLU A 440 15.85 0.71 4.60
C GLU A 440 14.68 0.97 5.55
N LEU A 441 14.19 -0.05 6.27
CA LEU A 441 13.27 0.16 7.39
C LEU A 441 13.89 1.08 8.45
N ARG A 442 15.18 0.93 8.75
CA ARG A 442 15.91 1.82 9.68
C ARG A 442 16.01 3.25 9.15
N ARG A 443 16.21 3.44 7.85
CA ARG A 443 16.39 4.76 7.23
C ARG A 443 15.08 5.55 7.15
N GLU A 444 14.00 4.93 6.71
CA GLU A 444 12.74 5.61 6.39
C GLU A 444 11.78 5.74 7.58
N CYS A 445 11.81 4.77 8.51
CA CYS A 445 10.85 4.76 9.62
C CYS A 445 11.39 5.37 10.93
N GLY A 446 12.66 5.80 10.97
CA GLY A 446 13.25 6.37 12.19
C GLY A 446 13.15 5.45 13.40
N TYR A 447 13.22 4.13 13.20
CA TYR A 447 13.02 3.14 14.27
C TYR A 447 14.02 3.33 15.41
N THR A 448 13.49 3.46 16.63
CA THR A 448 14.25 3.49 17.88
C THR A 448 14.81 2.10 18.21
N SER A 449 15.93 2.08 18.92
CA SER A 449 16.77 0.92 19.26
C SER A 449 16.11 -0.21 20.07
N GLU A 450 14.84 -0.10 20.44
CA GLU A 450 14.18 -1.04 21.37
C GLU A 450 13.81 -2.37 20.71
N LEU A 451 13.42 -2.42 19.42
CA LEU A 451 13.13 -3.70 18.75
C LEU A 451 14.40 -4.51 18.42
N LEU A 452 15.53 -3.81 18.22
CA LEU A 452 16.87 -4.38 18.05
C LEU A 452 17.59 -4.67 19.38
N SER A 453 16.96 -4.35 20.52
CA SER A 453 17.53 -4.59 21.86
C SER A 453 17.34 -6.02 22.35
N LEU A 454 16.67 -6.90 21.59
CA LEU A 454 16.68 -8.34 21.84
C LEU A 454 18.13 -8.85 21.77
N PRO A 455 18.76 -9.23 22.90
CA PRO A 455 20.20 -9.55 22.95
C PRO A 455 20.57 -10.69 21.99
N PHE A 456 19.61 -11.58 21.73
CA PHE A 456 19.75 -12.74 20.88
C PHE A 456 19.82 -12.40 19.38
N LEU A 457 19.13 -11.34 18.94
CA LEU A 457 19.14 -10.91 17.53
C LEU A 457 20.42 -10.12 17.22
N LYS A 458 20.84 -9.24 18.15
CA LYS A 458 21.98 -8.32 17.95
C LYS A 458 23.33 -9.04 17.81
N LEU A 459 23.59 -10.05 18.65
CA LEU A 459 24.88 -10.77 18.64
C LEU A 459 24.99 -11.76 17.46
N ARG A 460 23.86 -12.30 17.00
CA ARG A 460 23.82 -13.28 15.90
C ARG A 460 23.85 -12.62 14.53
N LEU A 461 23.23 -11.44 14.38
CA LEU A 461 23.31 -10.66 13.14
C LEU A 461 24.70 -10.06 12.93
N SER A 462 25.41 -9.58 13.97
CA SER A 462 26.76 -9.02 13.80
C SER A 462 27.76 -10.04 13.26
N ARG A 463 27.70 -11.30 13.74
CA ARG A 463 28.58 -12.38 13.26
C ARG A 463 28.25 -12.83 11.84
N LEU A 464 26.96 -12.86 11.50
CA LEU A 464 26.51 -13.13 10.12
C LEU A 464 27.00 -12.02 9.17
N TYR A 465 26.97 -10.76 9.60
CA TYR A 465 27.49 -9.64 8.81
C TYR A 465 29.00 -9.75 8.58
N GLU A 466 29.78 -10.07 9.61
CA GLU A 466 31.24 -10.25 9.49
C GLU A 466 31.61 -11.43 8.55
N ALA A 467 30.83 -12.52 8.58
CA ALA A 467 31.04 -13.67 7.70
C ALA A 467 30.73 -13.37 6.22
N ILE A 468 29.67 -12.59 5.95
CA ILE A 468 29.30 -12.16 4.59
C ILE A 468 30.36 -11.20 4.03
N ASP A 469 30.85 -10.25 4.82
CA ASP A 469 31.87 -9.29 4.40
C ASP A 469 33.20 -9.98 4.06
N TRP A 470 33.66 -10.95 4.88
CA TRP A 470 34.88 -11.73 4.61
C TRP A 470 34.81 -12.51 3.29
N GLN A 471 33.65 -13.12 3.00
CA GLN A 471 33.45 -13.89 1.77
C GLN A 471 33.42 -12.98 0.54
N MET A 472 32.78 -11.81 0.63
CA MET A 472 32.77 -10.82 -0.45
C MET A 472 34.16 -10.25 -0.71
N ASP A 473 34.94 -9.99 0.34
CA ASP A 473 36.33 -9.53 0.21
C ASP A 473 37.22 -10.61 -0.41
N GLY A 474 37.01 -11.89 -0.08
CA GLY A 474 37.72 -13.02 -0.70
C GLY A 474 37.40 -13.23 -2.18
N VAL A 475 36.12 -13.07 -2.57
CA VAL A 475 35.67 -13.14 -3.98
C VAL A 475 36.22 -11.97 -4.79
N LEU A 476 36.24 -10.76 -4.20
CA LEU A 476 36.79 -9.56 -4.82
C LEU A 476 38.33 -9.62 -4.93
N ALA A 477 39.02 -10.21 -3.95
CA ALA A 477 40.47 -10.41 -3.99
C ALA A 477 40.90 -11.53 -4.97
N GLY A 478 40.06 -12.55 -5.18
CA GLY A 478 40.30 -13.63 -6.14
C GLY A 478 40.14 -13.23 -7.62
N ALA A 479 39.52 -12.08 -7.90
CA ALA A 479 39.37 -11.52 -9.24
C ALA A 479 40.64 -10.77 -9.70
N GLY A 480 41.75 -11.50 -9.83
CA GLY A 480 42.89 -11.13 -10.68
C GLY A 480 43.59 -9.80 -10.39
N ALA A 481 44.41 -9.76 -9.34
CA ALA A 481 45.57 -8.86 -9.30
C ALA A 481 46.86 -9.71 -9.34
N PRO A 482 47.77 -9.51 -10.32
CA PRO A 482 49.01 -10.29 -10.39
C PRO A 482 49.90 -10.01 -9.18
N GLU A 483 50.53 -11.08 -8.69
CA GLU A 483 51.31 -11.23 -7.44
C GLU A 483 52.58 -10.34 -7.33
N THR A 484 52.77 -9.34 -8.20
CA THR A 484 53.98 -8.51 -8.26
C THR A 484 53.72 -7.00 -8.30
N ALA A 485 52.56 -6.51 -7.86
CA ALA A 485 52.34 -5.06 -7.71
C ALA A 485 53.03 -4.53 -6.43
N PRO A 486 53.78 -3.41 -6.50
CA PRO A 486 54.49 -2.86 -5.33
C PRO A 486 53.51 -2.35 -4.27
N LYS A 487 53.90 -2.52 -2.99
CA LYS A 487 53.15 -2.07 -1.79
C LYS A 487 52.51 -0.69 -1.98
N ALA A 488 51.17 -0.66 -2.02
CA ALA A 488 50.40 0.57 -1.94
C ALA A 488 50.62 1.26 -0.58
N PRO A 489 50.65 2.61 -0.53
CA PRO A 489 50.90 3.33 0.70
C PRO A 489 49.70 3.26 1.65
N ASN A 490 50.00 3.26 2.96
CA ASN A 490 49.04 3.24 4.06
C ASN A 490 47.92 4.27 3.87
N LEU A 491 46.73 3.80 3.49
CA LEU A 491 45.49 4.57 3.57
C LEU A 491 44.76 4.22 4.88
N THR A 492 45.23 4.80 5.98
CA THR A 492 44.35 5.08 7.12
C THR A 492 43.42 6.23 6.72
N ARG A 493 42.29 5.91 6.09
CA ARG A 493 41.19 6.86 5.91
C ARG A 493 39.97 6.31 6.65
N SER A 494 39.76 6.88 7.83
CA SER A 494 38.56 6.73 8.64
C SER A 494 37.29 6.81 7.78
N LEU A 495 36.45 5.78 7.87
CA LEU A 495 35.07 5.75 7.38
C LEU A 495 34.11 6.57 8.27
N SER A 496 34.57 7.68 8.86
CA SER A 496 33.72 8.71 9.45
C SER A 496 33.86 10.00 8.63
N GLY A 497 33.10 10.08 7.54
CA GLY A 497 33.09 11.24 6.66
C GLY A 497 31.67 11.54 6.21
N ASP A 498 31.00 12.40 6.97
CA ASP A 498 29.72 13.00 6.61
C ASP A 498 29.76 13.59 5.19
N LYS A 499 28.64 13.34 4.48
CA LYS A 499 28.19 13.91 3.19
C LYS A 499 28.50 13.08 1.95
N PRO A 500 27.43 12.57 1.31
CA PRO A 500 27.31 12.81 -0.11
C PRO A 500 25.84 13.00 -0.58
N TRP A 501 25.17 14.14 -0.38
CA TRP A 501 23.83 14.35 -0.99
C TRP A 501 23.50 15.79 -1.43
N ARG A 502 24.49 16.54 -1.96
CA ARG A 502 24.22 17.88 -2.56
C ARG A 502 23.22 17.83 -3.73
N MET A 503 23.17 16.73 -4.48
CA MET A 503 22.31 16.64 -5.67
C MET A 503 20.82 16.54 -5.30
N TYR A 504 20.47 15.77 -4.27
CA TYR A 504 19.09 15.64 -3.79
C TYR A 504 18.61 16.88 -3.03
N GLU A 505 19.50 17.53 -2.26
CA GLU A 505 19.16 18.77 -1.56
C GLU A 505 18.89 19.91 -2.55
N GLU A 506 19.69 20.01 -3.64
CA GLU A 506 19.43 20.99 -4.71
C GLU A 506 18.19 20.63 -5.53
N SER A 507 17.91 19.35 -5.81
CA SER A 507 16.64 18.94 -6.46
C SER A 507 15.43 19.22 -5.57
N TYR A 508 15.51 19.01 -4.26
CA TYR A 508 14.42 19.30 -3.32
C TYR A 508 14.21 20.81 -3.16
N LYS A 509 15.29 21.60 -3.07
CA LYS A 509 15.23 23.07 -3.10
C LYS A 509 14.68 23.60 -4.41
N GLN A 510 14.97 22.93 -5.53
CA GLN A 510 14.43 23.31 -6.84
C GLN A 510 12.93 23.03 -6.92
N VAL A 511 12.45 21.87 -6.46
CA VAL A 511 11.02 21.56 -6.37
C VAL A 511 10.28 22.55 -5.44
N LEU A 512 10.90 22.97 -4.34
CA LEU A 512 10.34 24.00 -3.46
C LEU A 512 10.29 25.39 -4.11
N ARG A 513 11.30 25.76 -4.91
CA ARG A 513 11.31 27.01 -5.70
C ARG A 513 10.23 26.98 -6.79
N ASP A 514 10.11 25.86 -7.50
CA ASP A 514 9.13 25.69 -8.57
C ASP A 514 7.70 25.68 -8.01
N HIS A 515 7.47 25.09 -6.82
CA HIS A 515 6.18 25.18 -6.12
C HIS A 515 5.84 26.59 -5.63
N GLN A 516 6.83 27.43 -5.29
CA GLN A 516 6.59 28.82 -4.93
C GLN A 516 6.15 29.66 -6.13
N THR A 517 6.68 29.40 -7.32
CA THR A 517 6.30 30.11 -8.55
C THR A 517 4.89 29.78 -9.07
N ILE A 518 4.29 28.67 -8.64
CA ILE A 518 2.93 28.27 -9.06
C ILE A 518 1.83 29.12 -8.38
N TYR A 519 2.14 29.80 -7.28
CA TYR A 519 1.19 30.65 -6.55
C TYR A 519 1.32 32.15 -6.82
N GLU A 520 2.25 32.57 -7.67
CA GLU A 520 2.26 33.95 -8.16
C GLU A 520 1.37 34.04 -9.40
N PRO A 521 0.39 34.95 -9.45
CA PRO A 521 -0.35 35.19 -10.68
C PRO A 521 0.65 35.63 -11.76
N PRO A 522 0.55 35.12 -13.00
CA PRO A 522 1.49 35.49 -14.05
C PRO A 522 1.47 37.00 -14.21
N ALA A 523 2.65 37.63 -14.17
CA ALA A 523 2.78 39.04 -14.49
C ALA A 523 2.11 39.28 -15.86
N LEU A 524 1.16 40.23 -15.90
CA LEU A 524 0.50 40.59 -17.16
C LEU A 524 1.56 40.87 -18.23
N PRO A 525 1.39 40.37 -19.47
CA PRO A 525 2.29 40.66 -20.57
C PRO A 525 2.55 42.17 -20.64
N SER A 526 3.81 42.58 -20.81
CA SER A 526 4.24 43.98 -20.86
C SER A 526 3.46 44.84 -21.87
N ARG A 527 2.84 44.22 -22.89
CA ARG A 527 1.90 44.87 -23.81
C ARG A 527 0.58 45.32 -23.16
N LEU A 528 0.03 44.53 -22.24
CA LEU A 528 -1.19 44.90 -21.50
C LEU A 528 -0.90 45.92 -20.38
N GLN A 529 0.30 45.90 -19.79
CA GLN A 529 0.71 46.97 -18.87
C GLN A 529 0.91 48.32 -19.58
N ALA A 530 1.29 48.30 -20.86
CA ALA A 530 1.37 49.52 -21.68
C ALA A 530 -0.01 50.02 -22.15
N GLU A 531 -0.98 49.14 -22.40
CA GLU A 531 -2.35 49.53 -22.82
C GLU A 531 -3.23 50.04 -21.68
N PHE A 532 -2.98 49.62 -20.43
CA PHE A 532 -3.73 50.08 -19.25
C PHE A 532 -3.02 51.19 -18.45
N GLY A 533 -1.85 51.63 -18.92
CA GLY A 533 -0.94 52.50 -18.20
C GLY A 533 -0.97 53.97 -18.62
N GLU A 534 -2.07 54.52 -19.15
CA GLU A 534 -2.25 55.97 -19.31
C GLU A 534 -3.68 56.30 -19.76
N THR A 535 -4.60 56.37 -18.82
CA THR A 535 -5.83 57.17 -19.00
C THR A 535 -6.13 57.87 -17.69
N GLN A 536 -5.50 59.04 -17.52
CA GLN A 536 -5.95 60.02 -16.56
C GLN A 536 -7.39 60.42 -16.92
N PHE A 537 -8.35 59.99 -16.11
CA PHE A 537 -9.70 60.54 -16.13
C PHE A 537 -9.66 61.94 -15.50
N GLU A 538 -9.50 62.94 -16.35
CA GLU A 538 -9.74 64.34 -16.01
C GLU A 538 -11.26 64.56 -16.03
N MET A 539 -11.87 64.73 -14.85
CA MET A 539 -13.27 65.16 -14.75
C MET A 539 -13.38 66.62 -15.21
N GLN A 540 -14.02 66.86 -16.35
CA GLN A 540 -14.62 68.16 -16.66
C GLN A 540 -16.13 68.14 -16.40
N PRO A 541 -16.70 69.26 -15.92
CA PRO A 541 -18.11 69.35 -15.58
C PRO A 541 -18.97 69.75 -16.80
N GLU A 542 -20.20 69.23 -16.79
CA GLU A 542 -21.41 69.70 -17.49
C GLU A 542 -21.36 69.94 -19.00
N ASP A 543 -22.20 69.19 -19.73
CA ASP A 543 -23.15 69.89 -20.60
C ASP A 543 -24.46 69.12 -20.81
N THR A 544 -25.55 69.77 -20.43
CA THR A 544 -26.94 69.41 -20.67
C THR A 544 -27.26 69.36 -22.16
N ARG A 545 -27.74 68.22 -22.69
CA ARG A 545 -28.74 68.22 -23.77
C ARG A 545 -29.49 66.90 -23.90
N ARG A 546 -30.81 67.05 -23.83
CA ARG A 546 -31.86 66.04 -24.01
C ARG A 546 -31.77 65.38 -25.39
N HIS A 547 -31.88 64.06 -25.44
CA HIS A 547 -32.64 63.37 -26.50
C HIS A 547 -33.30 62.11 -25.94
N ALA A 548 -34.60 62.01 -26.20
CA ALA A 548 -35.50 60.96 -25.77
C ALA A 548 -35.34 59.69 -26.63
N LEU A 549 -35.47 58.52 -26.01
CA LEU A 549 -35.74 57.20 -26.60
C LEU A 549 -36.49 56.35 -25.53
N PRO A 550 -37.24 55.30 -25.93
CA PRO A 550 -38.57 55.03 -25.39
C PRO A 550 -38.58 53.96 -24.30
N SER A 551 -39.59 54.05 -23.45
CA SER A 551 -39.96 53.08 -22.41
C SER A 551 -40.33 51.71 -23.01
N LEU A 552 -39.56 50.68 -22.67
CA LEU A 552 -40.02 49.29 -22.77
C LEU A 552 -40.55 48.85 -21.41
N VAL A 553 -41.88 48.73 -21.34
CA VAL A 553 -42.64 48.19 -20.21
C VAL A 553 -42.48 46.67 -20.23
N GLY A 554 -41.80 46.14 -19.22
CA GLY A 554 -41.74 44.70 -18.93
C GLY A 554 -42.51 44.43 -17.63
N THR A 555 -43.70 43.85 -17.76
CA THR A 555 -44.55 43.39 -16.67
C THR A 555 -43.95 42.15 -15.99
N VAL A 556 -43.59 42.27 -14.72
CA VAL A 556 -43.30 41.12 -13.86
C VAL A 556 -44.64 40.62 -13.32
N ARG A 557 -45.00 39.40 -13.70
CA ARG A 557 -46.22 38.70 -13.29
C ARG A 557 -45.88 37.86 -12.06
N GLU A 558 -46.51 38.18 -10.94
CA GLU A 558 -46.49 37.38 -9.71
C GLU A 558 -47.08 35.99 -9.98
N GLY A 559 -46.30 34.96 -9.68
CA GLY A 559 -46.70 33.57 -9.73
C GLY A 559 -47.36 33.18 -8.42
N THR A 560 -48.59 32.70 -8.54
CA THR A 560 -49.49 32.24 -7.49
C THR A 560 -48.96 31.03 -6.73
N GLN A 561 -49.15 31.10 -5.41
CA GLN A 561 -48.98 30.04 -4.43
C GLN A 561 -50.26 29.21 -4.39
N GLU A 562 -50.18 27.94 -4.81
CA GLU A 562 -51.24 26.95 -4.63
C GLU A 562 -50.71 25.74 -3.84
N ASP A 563 -51.38 25.52 -2.73
CA ASP A 563 -51.69 24.29 -1.99
C ASP A 563 -51.12 22.96 -2.48
N CYS A 564 -50.49 22.25 -1.55
CA CYS A 564 -50.67 20.80 -1.39
C CYS A 564 -50.66 20.45 0.10
N ASP A 565 -51.86 20.23 0.62
CA ASP A 565 -52.14 19.65 1.91
C ASP A 565 -51.65 18.19 2.04
N GLY A 566 -51.31 17.85 3.28
CA GLY A 566 -51.85 16.64 3.90
C GLY A 566 -50.95 15.41 3.93
N TRP A 567 -50.21 15.24 5.05
CA TRP A 567 -50.09 13.94 5.73
C TRP A 567 -49.99 14.18 7.25
N HIS A 568 -51.09 13.92 7.96
CA HIS A 568 -51.11 13.68 9.40
C HIS A 568 -50.62 12.26 9.71
N LEU A 569 -49.91 12.08 10.84
CA LEU A 569 -50.01 10.96 11.79
C LEU A 569 -49.07 11.22 12.99
N PRO A 570 -49.26 10.58 14.16
CA PRO A 570 -49.70 11.29 15.37
C PRO A 570 -48.63 11.34 16.47
N GLY A 571 -48.93 12.17 17.47
CA GLY A 571 -48.08 12.42 18.63
C GLY A 571 -47.74 11.18 19.45
N VAL A 572 -46.54 11.22 20.03
CA VAL A 572 -46.15 10.38 21.16
C VAL A 572 -45.65 11.31 22.25
N GLY A 573 -46.29 11.19 23.41
CA GLY A 573 -46.12 12.05 24.57
C GLY A 573 -44.73 11.98 25.18
N ALA A 574 -44.35 13.12 25.74
CA ALA A 574 -43.21 13.26 26.63
C ALA A 574 -43.44 12.46 27.92
N LEU A 575 -42.57 11.49 28.17
CA LEU A 575 -42.33 10.93 29.50
C LEU A 575 -40.86 11.13 29.83
N GLY A 576 -40.63 12.00 30.82
CA GLY A 576 -39.32 12.20 31.42
C GLY A 576 -38.90 10.96 32.20
N ALA A 577 -37.70 10.47 31.90
CA ALA A 577 -36.99 9.54 32.75
C ALA A 577 -35.53 9.98 32.83
N SER A 578 -35.13 10.45 34.01
CA SER A 578 -33.75 10.70 34.39
C SER A 578 -33.00 9.38 34.45
N ALA A 579 -32.15 9.11 33.45
CA ALA A 579 -31.28 7.94 33.43
C ALA A 579 -29.87 8.33 33.91
N ARG A 580 -29.49 7.75 35.04
CA ARG A 580 -28.17 7.85 35.68
C ARG A 580 -27.11 7.25 34.74
N ALA A 581 -26.05 8.01 34.46
CA ALA A 581 -24.95 7.56 33.60
C ALA A 581 -24.25 6.31 34.18
N PRO A 582 -23.93 5.28 33.37
CA PRO A 582 -23.14 4.14 33.83
C PRO A 582 -21.67 4.55 34.00
N ALA A 583 -21.00 3.92 34.97
CA ALA A 583 -19.59 4.12 35.27
C ALA A 583 -18.70 3.82 34.04
N PRO A 584 -17.56 4.53 33.87
CA PRO A 584 -16.69 4.34 32.73
C PRO A 584 -16.08 2.92 32.72
N ALA A 585 -16.13 2.26 31.58
CA ALA A 585 -15.47 0.99 31.35
C ALA A 585 -13.94 1.13 31.50
N PRO A 586 -13.24 0.09 32.00
CA PRO A 586 -11.79 0.11 32.10
C PRO A 586 -11.14 0.24 30.72
N ALA A 587 -10.01 0.93 30.67
CA ALA A 587 -9.26 1.20 29.44
C ALA A 587 -8.87 -0.11 28.72
N PRO A 588 -8.89 -0.14 27.37
CA PRO A 588 -8.49 -1.32 26.62
C PRO A 588 -7.00 -1.62 26.84
N GLU A 589 -6.70 -2.87 27.16
CA GLU A 589 -5.32 -3.38 27.17
C GLU A 589 -4.68 -3.17 25.79
N SER A 590 -3.39 -2.83 25.78
CA SER A 590 -2.69 -2.46 24.56
C SER A 590 -2.70 -3.61 23.54
N ILE A 591 -2.85 -3.30 22.26
CA ILE A 591 -2.72 -4.23 21.12
C ILE A 591 -1.46 -5.12 21.20
N ALA A 592 -0.40 -4.65 21.88
CA ALA A 592 0.81 -5.42 22.12
C ALA A 592 0.62 -6.67 23.02
N SER A 593 -0.34 -6.67 23.95
CA SER A 593 -0.65 -7.85 24.78
C SER A 593 -1.42 -8.90 24.00
N GLU A 594 -2.34 -8.48 23.11
CA GLU A 594 -3.07 -9.38 22.21
C GLU A 594 -2.15 -10.03 21.18
N ILE A 595 -1.23 -9.27 20.57
CA ILE A 595 -0.24 -9.81 19.63
C ILE A 595 0.69 -10.81 20.34
N ARG A 596 1.10 -10.53 21.58
CA ARG A 596 1.91 -11.45 22.39
C ARG A 596 1.17 -12.75 22.70
N ALA A 597 -0.10 -12.66 23.10
CA ALA A 597 -0.94 -13.82 23.38
C ALA A 597 -1.19 -14.67 22.12
N PHE A 598 -1.34 -14.04 20.96
CA PHE A 598 -1.49 -14.72 19.68
C PHE A 598 -0.21 -15.48 19.28
N LEU A 599 0.95 -14.83 19.35
CA LEU A 599 2.24 -15.46 19.03
C LEU A 599 2.55 -16.63 19.98
N GLN A 600 2.23 -16.51 21.27
CA GLN A 600 2.40 -17.61 22.23
C GLN A 600 1.49 -18.81 21.93
N ARG A 601 0.28 -18.60 21.38
CA ARG A 601 -0.59 -19.71 20.97
C ARG A 601 -0.12 -20.39 19.68
N VAL A 602 0.41 -19.61 18.75
CA VAL A 602 0.87 -20.12 17.44
C VAL A 602 2.18 -20.89 17.55
N PHE A 603 3.09 -20.46 18.45
CA PHE A 603 4.42 -21.06 18.57
C PHE A 603 4.64 -21.86 19.86
N GLY A 604 3.70 -21.84 20.82
CA GLY A 604 3.90 -22.41 22.16
C GLY A 604 3.43 -23.84 22.40
N ALA A 605 2.93 -24.57 21.40
CA ALA A 605 2.43 -25.92 21.60
C ALA A 605 2.98 -26.91 20.56
N ALA A 606 4.14 -27.49 20.85
CA ALA A 606 4.52 -28.79 20.30
C ALA A 606 4.14 -29.87 21.33
N PRO A 607 3.27 -30.84 21.01
CA PRO A 607 3.01 -31.94 21.92
C PRO A 607 4.19 -32.92 21.89
N GLN A 608 4.89 -33.04 23.02
CA GLN A 608 5.71 -34.22 23.29
C GLN A 608 4.79 -35.41 23.55
N GLY A 609 4.43 -36.14 22.50
CA GLY A 609 3.70 -37.40 22.58
C GLY A 609 4.65 -38.58 22.43
N GLY A 610 5.08 -39.15 23.55
CA GLY A 610 5.95 -40.32 23.58
C GLY A 610 5.27 -41.59 23.02
N CYS A 611 6.00 -42.31 22.17
CA CYS A 611 5.65 -43.66 21.77
C CYS A 611 5.84 -44.62 22.95
N SER A 612 4.77 -45.26 23.42
CA SER A 612 4.86 -46.51 24.16
C SER A 612 4.29 -47.63 23.29
N GLY A 613 5.10 -48.66 23.08
CA GLY A 613 4.80 -49.76 22.17
C GLY A 613 3.78 -50.74 22.72
N ARG A 614 3.03 -51.37 21.82
CA ARG A 614 2.44 -52.68 22.06
C ARG A 614 2.42 -53.48 20.75
N ARG A 615 3.28 -54.50 20.70
CA ARG A 615 3.21 -55.60 19.73
C ARG A 615 2.03 -56.49 20.07
N SER A 616 1.17 -56.78 19.10
CA SER A 616 0.33 -57.97 19.06
C SER A 616 0.42 -58.53 17.64
N GLY A 617 0.85 -59.79 17.55
CA GLY A 617 1.13 -60.48 16.29
C GLY A 617 -0.13 -60.90 15.51
N PRO A 618 0.05 -61.60 14.38
CA PRO A 618 -1.02 -61.98 13.48
C PRO A 618 -1.56 -63.38 13.83
N ASP A 619 -2.88 -63.52 13.85
CA ASP A 619 -3.55 -64.83 13.75
C ASP A 619 -3.86 -65.16 12.28
N PRO A 620 -3.68 -66.42 11.84
CA PRO A 620 -3.95 -66.85 10.48
C PRO A 620 -5.40 -67.30 10.29
N VAL A 621 -5.96 -67.05 9.11
CA VAL A 621 -7.24 -67.61 8.68
C VAL A 621 -7.01 -68.62 7.55
N ALA A 622 -7.44 -69.85 7.80
CA ALA A 622 -7.81 -70.90 6.85
C ALA A 622 -8.69 -71.91 7.60
N PRO A 623 -9.56 -72.72 6.95
CA PRO A 623 -9.70 -72.93 5.51
C PRO A 623 -10.93 -72.28 4.87
#